data_AF-A0A0A1T0N7-F1
#
_entry.id   AF-A0A0A1T0N7-F1
#
_cell.length_a   1.000
_cell.length_b   1.000
_cell.length_c   1.000
_cell.angle_alpha   90.00
_cell.angle_beta   90.00
_cell.angle_gamma   90.00
#
_symmetry.space_group_name_H-M   'P 1'
#
loop_
_entity.id
_entity.type
_entity.pdbx_description
1 polymer ?
#
loop_
_entity_poly.entity_id
_entity_poly.type
_entity_poly.pdbx_seq_one_letter_code
_entity_poly.pdbx_strand_id
1 'polypeptide(L)'
;MTEFFEKKGPTELIVQILSLCDSVQDCISLALSCRRIAAIWADNGTGAGIAWQIKLRDAPSIDDALVAIRATRLVIEAEAQGQPGPKDIPIGPLTKQQSPASLAEVYEIWRLHQLICKAETAVLGYQCPCCPPPDVASIGELSGVFPLELPERMPRVRPTVHKAIYRGYILSAVLAGHYKEPLFVSLATGKPRDEVIRMLCSEGYIEQFPVLKPINSPDEEEAIFSKTGEWMHKHMMDDVKAREAMAQRFESGTGRATQCPGVDECHVHLLDGGTHADAHYLLWELMKIFWVWESELMPSPAVKLPPEERPVLHGPIAQMISPVGFSACKIGFPNEKGSEADFEALALFPDEPEKRSICSAVVNTIYTHSGLPNCNTQTEEQAGSMQTKFFHYFLRRYLGLRFVGGFFYDMDAEISYVDFSYSLNIFALDDVSGRRCLRAAESAGTTGLNSANFLDGSEIMERYDPEVTYHYDNGLDPEGRITVTE
;
A
#
# COMPACT_ATOMS: atom_id res chain seq x y z
N MET A 1 38.30 -32.43 -5.19
CA MET A 1 37.48 -31.22 -4.90
C MET A 1 38.26 -30.18 -4.09
N THR A 2 38.97 -30.56 -3.02
CA THR A 2 39.70 -29.62 -2.15
C THR A 2 40.71 -28.74 -2.92
N GLU A 3 41.50 -29.32 -3.81
CA GLU A 3 42.49 -28.57 -4.61
C GLU A 3 41.84 -27.54 -5.57
N PHE A 4 40.64 -27.84 -6.08
CA PHE A 4 39.89 -26.93 -6.93
C PHE A 4 39.51 -25.67 -6.14
N PHE A 5 38.84 -25.83 -5.00
CA PHE A 5 38.40 -24.69 -4.20
C PHE A 5 39.56 -23.95 -3.52
N GLU A 6 40.67 -24.61 -3.19
CA GLU A 6 41.79 -23.93 -2.53
C GLU A 6 42.68 -23.12 -3.48
N LYS A 7 42.95 -23.62 -4.69
CA LYS A 7 44.05 -23.05 -5.52
C LYS A 7 43.70 -22.82 -7.00
N LYS A 8 42.85 -23.66 -7.59
CA LYS A 8 42.72 -23.74 -9.06
C LYS A 8 41.38 -23.27 -9.64
N GLY A 9 40.34 -23.11 -8.81
CA GLY A 9 39.00 -22.76 -9.26
C GLY A 9 38.91 -21.33 -9.79
N PRO A 10 38.51 -21.11 -11.07
CA PRO A 10 38.17 -19.79 -11.59
C PRO A 10 37.10 -19.12 -10.72
N THR A 11 37.23 -17.81 -10.51
CA THR A 11 36.29 -17.03 -9.68
C THR A 11 34.86 -17.16 -10.20
N GLU A 12 34.69 -17.14 -11.52
CA GLU A 12 33.42 -17.23 -12.22
C GLU A 12 32.70 -18.55 -11.92
N LEU A 13 33.43 -19.67 -11.91
CA LEU A 13 32.87 -20.99 -11.57
C LEU A 13 32.48 -21.07 -10.09
N ILE A 14 33.26 -20.46 -9.20
CA ILE A 14 32.93 -20.42 -7.76
C ILE A 14 31.67 -19.58 -7.53
N VAL A 15 31.55 -18.43 -8.18
CA VAL A 15 30.33 -17.60 -8.13
C VAL A 15 29.13 -18.37 -8.67
N GLN A 16 29.28 -19.07 -9.79
CA GLN A 16 28.20 -19.89 -10.36
C GLN A 16 27.77 -21.02 -9.39
N ILE A 17 28.73 -21.71 -8.76
CA ILE A 17 28.43 -22.74 -7.75
C ILE A 17 27.66 -22.13 -6.58
N LEU A 18 28.08 -20.97 -6.08
CA LEU A 18 27.39 -20.30 -4.99
C LEU A 18 25.97 -19.86 -5.39
N SER A 19 25.76 -19.35 -6.62
CA SER A 19 24.43 -18.99 -7.15
C SER A 19 23.50 -20.19 -7.41
N LEU A 20 24.02 -21.42 -7.35
CA LEU A 20 23.25 -22.65 -7.45
C LEU A 20 22.82 -23.21 -6.08
N CYS A 21 23.27 -22.63 -4.96
CA CYS A 21 22.77 -22.99 -3.65
C CYS A 21 21.27 -22.70 -3.53
N ASP A 22 20.57 -23.53 -2.74
CA ASP A 22 19.13 -23.40 -2.52
C ASP A 22 18.81 -22.25 -1.55
N SER A 23 19.72 -21.94 -0.62
CA SER A 23 19.56 -20.86 0.33
C SER A 23 20.84 -20.01 0.53
N VAL A 24 20.65 -18.79 1.02
CA VAL A 24 21.77 -17.92 1.44
C VAL A 24 22.58 -18.57 2.57
N GLN A 25 21.93 -19.35 3.43
CA GLN A 25 22.62 -20.06 4.51
C GLN A 25 23.54 -21.16 3.96
N ASP A 26 23.13 -21.85 2.89
CA ASP A 26 23.98 -22.83 2.20
C ASP A 26 25.17 -22.15 1.53
N CYS A 27 24.96 -20.99 0.90
CA CYS A 27 26.06 -20.19 0.36
C CYS A 27 27.07 -19.81 1.43
N ILE A 28 26.61 -19.28 2.56
CA ILE A 28 27.49 -18.86 3.66
C ILE A 28 28.23 -20.07 4.21
N SER A 29 27.55 -21.19 4.42
CA SER A 29 28.18 -22.43 4.91
C SER A 29 29.25 -22.94 3.94
N LEU A 30 28.96 -22.92 2.64
CA LEU A 30 29.92 -23.28 1.60
C LEU A 30 31.09 -22.28 1.54
N ALA A 31 30.82 -20.98 1.63
CA ALA A 31 31.85 -19.94 1.65
C ALA A 31 32.80 -20.10 2.84
N LEU A 32 32.26 -20.37 4.03
CA LEU A 32 33.04 -20.56 5.25
C LEU A 32 33.85 -21.87 5.27
N SER A 33 33.53 -22.83 4.40
CA SER A 33 34.29 -24.08 4.30
C SER A 33 35.68 -23.92 3.68
N CYS A 34 35.93 -22.83 2.94
CA CYS A 34 37.18 -22.61 2.20
C CYS A 34 37.58 -21.13 2.17
N ARG A 35 38.83 -20.81 2.55
CA ARG A 35 39.34 -19.43 2.56
C ARG A 35 39.19 -18.70 1.23
N ARG A 36 39.38 -19.38 0.09
CA ARG A 36 39.23 -18.76 -1.24
C ARG A 36 37.77 -18.41 -1.53
N ILE A 37 36.84 -19.31 -1.22
CA ILE A 37 35.40 -19.05 -1.42
C ILE A 37 34.95 -17.93 -0.48
N ALA A 38 35.39 -17.92 0.78
CA ALA A 38 35.15 -16.83 1.72
C ALA A 38 35.69 -15.48 1.20
N ALA A 39 36.89 -15.47 0.61
CA ALA A 39 37.46 -14.27 0.01
C ALA A 39 36.62 -13.77 -1.18
N ILE A 40 36.19 -14.67 -2.07
CA ILE A 40 35.31 -14.34 -3.21
C ILE A 40 33.95 -13.84 -2.71
N TRP A 41 33.37 -14.47 -1.70
CA TRP A 41 32.12 -14.04 -1.08
C TRP A 41 32.22 -12.62 -0.52
N ALA A 42 33.33 -12.31 0.14
CA ALA A 42 33.59 -11.00 0.73
C ALA A 42 34.03 -9.93 -0.29
N ASP A 43 34.37 -10.31 -1.52
CA ASP A 43 34.91 -9.39 -2.54
C ASP A 43 33.81 -8.52 -3.14
N ASN A 44 33.93 -7.20 -2.95
CA ASN A 44 33.27 -6.13 -3.71
C ASN A 44 31.80 -6.41 -4.11
N GLY A 45 30.98 -6.88 -3.17
CA GLY A 45 29.55 -7.09 -3.39
C GLY A 45 29.16 -8.42 -4.06
N THR A 46 30.12 -9.31 -4.34
CA THR A 46 29.86 -10.63 -4.93
C THR A 46 28.89 -11.45 -4.08
N GLY A 47 29.14 -11.56 -2.77
CA GLY A 47 28.24 -12.27 -1.85
C GLY A 47 26.84 -11.65 -1.79
N ALA A 48 26.73 -10.31 -1.83
CA ALA A 48 25.45 -9.63 -1.89
C ALA A 48 24.72 -9.91 -3.22
N GLY A 49 25.44 -9.94 -4.34
CA GLY A 49 24.90 -10.29 -5.65
C GLY A 49 24.37 -11.73 -5.71
N ILE A 50 25.11 -12.69 -5.14
CA ILE A 50 24.68 -14.09 -5.04
C ILE A 50 23.46 -14.21 -4.12
N ALA A 51 23.52 -13.62 -2.92
CA ALA A 51 22.42 -13.65 -1.98
C ALA A 51 21.16 -13.02 -2.57
N TRP A 52 21.30 -11.91 -3.31
CA TRP A 52 20.22 -11.31 -4.08
C TRP A 52 19.63 -12.27 -5.11
N GLN A 53 20.46 -12.95 -5.92
CA GLN A 53 19.98 -13.89 -6.94
C GLN A 53 19.17 -15.04 -6.34
N ILE A 54 19.62 -15.58 -5.20
CA ILE A 54 18.90 -16.63 -4.48
C ILE A 54 17.58 -16.08 -3.94
N LYS A 55 17.62 -14.90 -3.31
CA LYS A 55 16.42 -14.29 -2.74
C LYS A 55 15.42 -13.77 -3.76
N LEU A 56 15.85 -13.43 -4.98
CA LEU A 56 14.95 -13.14 -6.10
C LEU A 56 14.01 -14.32 -6.40
N ARG A 57 14.41 -15.55 -6.10
CA ARG A 57 13.57 -16.75 -6.28
C ARG A 57 12.49 -16.86 -5.20
N ASP A 58 12.79 -16.41 -3.99
CA ASP A 58 11.91 -16.53 -2.81
C ASP A 58 10.98 -15.31 -2.65
N ALA A 59 11.48 -14.12 -2.95
CA ALA A 59 10.84 -12.84 -2.67
C ALA A 59 10.44 -12.15 -3.98
N PRO A 60 9.15 -12.23 -4.38
CA PRO A 60 8.67 -11.49 -5.53
C PRO A 60 8.83 -9.98 -5.30
N SER A 61 9.13 -9.24 -6.38
CA SER A 61 9.27 -7.78 -6.34
C SER A 61 10.32 -7.26 -5.35
N ILE A 62 11.44 -7.99 -5.22
CA ILE A 62 12.56 -7.63 -4.35
C ILE A 62 13.16 -6.24 -4.64
N ASP A 63 13.05 -5.75 -5.88
CA ASP A 63 13.47 -4.39 -6.24
C ASP A 63 12.59 -3.34 -5.52
N ASP A 64 11.28 -3.56 -5.44
CA ASP A 64 10.35 -2.67 -4.71
C ASP A 64 10.67 -2.71 -3.21
N ALA A 65 11.00 -3.90 -2.67
CA ALA A 65 11.44 -4.04 -1.28
C ALA A 65 12.71 -3.21 -0.98
N LEU A 66 13.69 -3.23 -1.88
CA LEU A 66 14.90 -2.43 -1.76
C LEU A 66 14.60 -0.93 -1.79
N VAL A 67 13.73 -0.49 -2.72
CA VAL A 67 13.32 0.91 -2.80
C VAL A 67 12.60 1.35 -1.53
N ALA A 68 11.69 0.52 -0.98
CA ALA A 68 10.98 0.80 0.27
C ALA A 68 11.94 1.01 1.45
N ILE A 69 12.93 0.12 1.59
CA ILE A 69 13.98 0.20 2.62
C ILE A 69 14.79 1.47 2.49
N ARG A 70 15.30 1.76 1.29
CA ARG A 70 16.14 2.93 1.03
C ARG A 70 15.36 4.24 1.24
N ALA A 71 14.13 4.33 0.75
CA ALA A 71 13.29 5.51 0.94
C ALA A 71 12.98 5.72 2.43
N THR A 72 12.67 4.64 3.16
CA THR A 72 12.42 4.70 4.60
C THR A 72 13.65 5.19 5.37
N ARG A 73 14.85 4.70 5.06
CA ARG A 73 16.09 5.15 5.71
C ARG A 73 16.31 6.64 5.56
N LEU A 74 16.06 7.21 4.37
CA LEU A 74 16.17 8.67 4.15
C LEU A 74 15.23 9.46 5.08
N VAL A 75 14.02 8.97 5.29
CA VAL A 75 13.06 9.60 6.22
C VAL A 75 13.56 9.47 7.65
N ILE A 76 13.92 8.27 8.10
CA ILE A 76 14.38 8.01 9.47
C ILE A 76 15.64 8.82 9.81
N GLU A 77 16.59 8.90 8.89
CA GLU A 77 17.83 9.67 9.07
C GLU A 77 17.55 11.17 9.22
N ALA A 78 16.63 11.73 8.42
CA ALA A 78 16.21 13.13 8.55
C ALA A 78 15.51 13.39 9.89
N GLU A 79 14.58 12.50 10.28
CA GLU A 79 13.85 12.62 11.55
C GLU A 79 14.78 12.51 12.77
N ALA A 80 15.78 11.64 12.71
CA ALA A 80 16.80 11.52 13.76
C ALA A 80 17.63 12.80 13.93
N GLN A 81 17.70 13.65 12.89
CA GLN A 81 18.33 14.96 12.91
C GLN A 81 17.36 16.09 13.31
N GLY A 82 16.11 15.75 13.69
CA GLY A 82 15.07 16.72 14.02
C GLY A 82 14.52 17.48 12.81
N GLN A 83 14.69 16.94 11.60
CA GLN A 83 14.18 17.51 10.36
C GLN A 83 13.00 16.68 9.84
N PRO A 84 12.05 17.29 9.10
CA PRO A 84 11.05 16.51 8.39
C PRO A 84 11.73 15.61 7.34
N GLY A 85 11.06 14.50 7.00
CA GLY A 85 11.51 13.66 5.89
C GLY A 85 11.65 14.48 4.59
N PRO A 86 12.53 14.08 3.66
CA PRO A 86 12.66 14.78 2.38
C PRO A 86 11.33 14.75 1.62
N LYS A 87 10.90 15.90 1.08
CA LYS A 87 9.73 15.99 0.20
C LYS A 87 10.01 15.50 -1.21
N ASP A 88 11.28 15.58 -1.62
CA ASP A 88 11.75 15.24 -2.96
C ASP A 88 12.67 14.01 -2.92
N ILE A 89 12.14 12.85 -2.49
CA ILE A 89 12.93 11.61 -2.53
C ILE A 89 13.15 11.19 -3.99
N PRO A 90 14.40 11.10 -4.48
CA PRO A 90 14.66 10.66 -5.85
C PRO A 90 14.54 9.13 -5.92
N ILE A 91 13.35 8.63 -6.23
CA ILE A 91 13.05 7.19 -6.16
C ILE A 91 13.85 6.37 -7.20
N GLY A 92 14.07 6.91 -8.41
CA GLY A 92 14.82 6.23 -9.48
C GLY A 92 16.20 5.71 -9.05
N PRO A 93 17.05 6.57 -8.43
CA PRO A 93 18.31 6.17 -7.80
C PRO A 93 18.28 5.13 -6.71
N LEU A 94 17.12 4.88 -6.09
CA LEU A 94 17.00 3.89 -5.02
C LEU A 94 16.90 2.46 -5.58
N THR A 95 16.65 2.31 -6.87
CA THR A 95 16.58 0.99 -7.53
C THR A 95 17.95 0.30 -7.59
N LYS A 96 17.95 -1.04 -7.70
CA LYS A 96 19.18 -1.81 -7.87
C LYS A 96 19.96 -1.44 -9.15
N GLN A 97 19.24 -1.02 -10.19
CA GLN A 97 19.84 -0.67 -11.49
C GLN A 97 20.84 0.49 -11.37
N GLN A 98 20.61 1.41 -10.44
CA GLN A 98 21.48 2.58 -10.22
C GLN A 98 22.50 2.34 -9.11
N SER A 99 22.16 1.53 -8.10
CA SER A 99 23.08 1.20 -7.00
C SER A 99 22.86 -0.25 -6.55
N PRO A 100 23.86 -1.14 -6.68
CA PRO A 100 23.78 -2.52 -6.20
C PRO A 100 23.40 -2.59 -4.72
N ALA A 101 22.63 -3.61 -4.34
CA ALA A 101 22.29 -3.85 -2.95
C ALA A 101 23.54 -4.33 -2.17
N SER A 102 23.77 -3.73 -1.01
CA SER A 102 24.72 -4.19 -0.01
C SER A 102 24.22 -5.45 0.70
N LEU A 103 25.11 -6.20 1.35
CA LEU A 103 24.72 -7.38 2.12
C LEU A 103 23.76 -7.04 3.28
N ALA A 104 23.94 -5.86 3.91
CA ALA A 104 23.05 -5.36 4.95
C ALA A 104 21.64 -5.10 4.40
N GLU A 105 21.53 -4.51 3.20
CA GLU A 105 20.24 -4.32 2.53
C GLU A 105 19.59 -5.64 2.14
N VAL A 106 20.34 -6.62 1.63
CA VAL A 106 19.80 -7.96 1.34
C VAL A 106 19.22 -8.60 2.60
N TYR A 107 19.88 -8.42 3.74
CA TYR A 107 19.38 -8.91 5.02
C TYR A 107 18.12 -8.17 5.47
N GLU A 108 18.05 -6.85 5.34
CA GLU A 108 16.84 -6.08 5.65
C GLU A 108 15.66 -6.40 4.73
N ILE A 109 15.92 -6.60 3.44
CA ILE A 109 14.93 -7.08 2.46
C ILE A 109 14.34 -8.40 2.92
N TRP A 110 15.18 -9.32 3.38
CA TRP A 110 14.70 -10.60 3.90
C TRP A 110 13.81 -10.42 5.13
N ARG A 111 14.20 -9.56 6.07
CA ARG A 111 13.38 -9.25 7.25
C ARG A 111 12.03 -8.64 6.85
N LEU A 112 12.03 -7.69 5.93
CA LEU A 112 10.82 -7.08 5.40
C LEU A 112 9.96 -8.11 4.65
N HIS A 113 10.57 -9.00 3.86
CA HIS A 113 9.83 -10.03 3.16
C HIS A 113 9.16 -11.02 4.12
N GLN A 114 9.86 -11.48 5.16
CA GLN A 114 9.26 -12.31 6.21
C GLN A 114 8.05 -11.61 6.84
N LEU A 115 8.17 -10.31 7.13
CA LEU A 115 7.09 -9.48 7.62
C LEU A 115 5.90 -9.46 6.68
N ILE A 116 6.16 -9.25 5.40
CA ILE A 116 5.14 -9.16 4.38
C ILE A 116 4.42 -10.49 4.17
N CYS A 117 5.11 -11.63 4.26
CA CYS A 117 4.45 -12.94 4.26
C CYS A 117 3.45 -13.09 5.41
N LYS A 118 3.63 -12.37 6.53
CA LYS A 118 2.69 -12.34 7.65
C LYS A 118 1.60 -11.29 7.46
N ALA A 119 1.95 -10.10 6.96
CA ALA A 119 0.99 -9.08 6.58
C ALA A 119 0.03 -9.58 5.49
N GLU A 120 0.50 -10.44 4.58
CA GLU A 120 -0.33 -11.17 3.62
C GLU A 120 -1.44 -11.93 4.33
N THR A 121 -1.17 -12.56 5.47
CA THR A 121 -2.19 -13.29 6.23
C THR A 121 -3.25 -12.34 6.79
N ALA A 122 -2.87 -11.13 7.18
CA ALA A 122 -3.85 -10.10 7.56
C ALA A 122 -4.65 -9.65 6.33
N VAL A 123 -3.99 -9.27 5.24
CA VAL A 123 -4.65 -8.78 4.02
C VAL A 123 -5.58 -9.82 3.38
N LEU A 124 -5.15 -11.09 3.34
CA LEU A 124 -5.91 -12.21 2.75
C LEU A 124 -6.82 -12.93 3.74
N GLY A 125 -6.55 -12.80 5.04
CA GLY A 125 -7.32 -13.45 6.10
C GLY A 125 -8.37 -12.54 6.74
N TYR A 126 -8.31 -11.23 6.50
CA TYR A 126 -9.31 -10.28 7.00
C TYR A 126 -10.65 -10.51 6.29
N GLN A 127 -11.45 -11.41 6.88
CA GLN A 127 -12.88 -11.40 6.72
C GLN A 127 -13.41 -10.32 7.68
N CYS A 128 -14.23 -9.37 7.20
CA CYS A 128 -14.86 -8.42 8.10
C CYS A 128 -15.55 -9.20 9.24
N PRO A 129 -15.29 -8.90 10.51
CA PRO A 129 -16.00 -9.52 11.64
C PRO A 129 -17.52 -9.37 11.54
N CYS A 130 -17.98 -8.40 10.73
CA CYS A 130 -19.37 -8.07 10.46
C CYS A 130 -20.03 -8.94 9.38
N CYS A 131 -19.29 -9.79 8.66
CA CYS A 131 -19.78 -10.55 7.52
C CYS A 131 -19.61 -12.05 7.77
N PRO A 132 -20.63 -12.75 8.31
CA PRO A 132 -20.65 -14.21 8.26
C PRO A 132 -20.59 -14.66 6.78
N PRO A 133 -19.91 -15.79 6.48
CA PRO A 133 -19.81 -16.27 5.11
C PRO A 133 -21.22 -16.55 4.54
N PRO A 134 -21.44 -16.24 3.26
CA PRO A 134 -22.74 -16.38 2.62
C PRO A 134 -23.24 -17.84 2.68
N ASP A 135 -24.35 -18.06 3.39
CA ASP A 135 -25.20 -19.26 3.42
C ASP A 135 -24.53 -20.58 2.98
N VAL A 136 -23.71 -21.13 3.88
CA VAL A 136 -23.10 -22.45 3.77
C VAL A 136 -24.06 -23.54 4.24
N ALA A 137 -25.37 -23.41 4.02
CA ALA A 137 -26.32 -24.50 4.23
C ALA A 137 -26.03 -25.73 3.33
N SER A 138 -25.12 -25.60 2.34
CA SER A 138 -24.81 -26.66 1.36
C SER A 138 -23.41 -27.30 1.50
N ILE A 139 -22.51 -26.76 2.33
CA ILE A 139 -21.16 -27.32 2.52
C ILE A 139 -21.01 -27.63 4.01
N GLY A 140 -21.32 -28.88 4.38
CA GLY A 140 -21.47 -29.31 5.76
C GLY A 140 -20.37 -28.82 6.70
N GLU A 141 -20.79 -28.28 7.85
CA GLU A 141 -20.06 -28.16 9.11
C GLU A 141 -18.54 -27.82 9.01
N LEU A 142 -18.16 -26.87 8.17
CA LEU A 142 -16.83 -26.27 8.24
C LEU A 142 -16.91 -24.96 9.03
N SER A 143 -16.78 -25.08 10.36
CA SER A 143 -16.33 -23.99 11.21
C SER A 143 -14.88 -23.65 10.83
N GLY A 144 -14.68 -22.84 9.81
CA GLY A 144 -13.35 -22.53 9.30
C GLY A 144 -13.34 -21.22 8.54
N VAL A 145 -12.36 -20.37 8.86
CA VAL A 145 -12.01 -19.17 8.09
C VAL A 145 -11.84 -19.58 6.63
N PHE A 146 -12.75 -19.12 5.76
CA PHE A 146 -12.64 -19.38 4.32
C PHE A 146 -11.52 -18.49 3.76
N PRO A 147 -10.49 -19.07 3.12
CA PRO A 147 -9.46 -18.25 2.51
C PRO A 147 -10.09 -17.38 1.42
N LEU A 148 -9.71 -16.11 1.37
CA LEU A 148 -10.14 -15.14 0.36
C LEU A 148 -9.79 -15.59 -1.06
N GLU A 149 -8.87 -16.55 -1.18
CA GLU A 149 -8.50 -17.18 -2.43
C GLU A 149 -8.26 -18.69 -2.36
N LEU A 150 -8.44 -19.34 -3.52
CA LEU A 150 -8.19 -20.77 -3.66
C LEU A 150 -6.69 -21.11 -3.51
N PRO A 151 -6.32 -22.19 -2.79
CA PRO A 151 -4.91 -22.59 -2.61
C PRO A 151 -4.11 -22.69 -3.91
N GLU A 152 -4.74 -23.15 -4.99
CA GLU A 152 -4.11 -23.33 -6.31
C GLU A 152 -3.73 -21.99 -6.96
N ARG A 153 -4.38 -20.90 -6.56
CA ARG A 153 -4.16 -19.55 -7.10
C ARG A 153 -3.18 -18.73 -6.28
N MET A 154 -2.94 -19.11 -5.02
CA MET A 154 -2.00 -18.43 -4.13
C MET A 154 -0.60 -18.21 -4.75
N PRO A 155 0.01 -19.16 -5.50
CA PRO A 155 1.30 -18.91 -6.16
C PRO A 155 1.30 -17.70 -7.12
N ARG A 156 0.14 -17.33 -7.67
CA ARG A 156 -0.02 -16.16 -8.54
C ARG A 156 -0.42 -14.90 -7.77
N VAL A 157 -1.27 -15.04 -6.76
CA VAL A 157 -1.81 -13.91 -5.98
C VAL A 157 -0.76 -13.33 -5.05
N ARG A 158 0.00 -14.17 -4.33
CA ARG A 158 0.98 -13.72 -3.33
C ARG A 158 1.99 -12.72 -3.88
N PRO A 159 2.65 -12.95 -5.03
CA PRO A 159 3.54 -11.96 -5.64
C PRO A 159 2.90 -10.59 -5.84
N THR A 160 1.63 -10.55 -6.27
CA THR A 160 0.92 -9.29 -6.53
C THR A 160 0.57 -8.54 -5.25
N VAL A 161 0.18 -9.26 -4.20
CA VAL A 161 -0.10 -8.69 -2.87
C VAL A 161 1.18 -8.16 -2.26
N HIS A 162 2.27 -8.93 -2.29
CA HIS A 162 3.57 -8.49 -1.81
C HIS A 162 4.04 -7.22 -2.52
N LYS A 163 3.95 -7.20 -3.86
CA LYS A 163 4.27 -6.02 -4.69
C LYS A 163 3.46 -4.80 -4.25
N ALA A 164 2.16 -4.95 -4.02
CA ALA A 164 1.29 -3.88 -3.55
C ALA A 164 1.69 -3.38 -2.15
N ILE A 165 2.03 -4.28 -1.22
CA ILE A 165 2.53 -3.93 0.11
C ILE A 165 3.84 -3.14 0.02
N TYR A 166 4.82 -3.61 -0.75
CA TYR A 166 6.08 -2.88 -0.95
C TYR A 166 5.82 -1.47 -1.49
N ARG A 167 4.98 -1.33 -2.52
CA ARG A 167 4.64 -0.04 -3.11
C ARG A 167 3.89 0.89 -2.15
N GLY A 168 3.02 0.34 -1.30
CA GLY A 168 2.41 1.08 -0.19
C GLY A 168 3.44 1.68 0.77
N TYR A 169 4.46 0.90 1.15
CA TYR A 169 5.56 1.41 1.97
C TYR A 169 6.44 2.44 1.26
N ILE A 170 6.70 2.28 -0.06
CA ILE A 170 7.42 3.28 -0.85
C ILE A 170 6.67 4.62 -0.82
N LEU A 171 5.39 4.60 -1.17
CA LEU A 171 4.54 5.78 -1.15
C LEU A 171 4.47 6.41 0.24
N SER A 172 4.31 5.60 1.29
CA SER A 172 4.32 6.09 2.68
C SER A 172 5.62 6.82 3.02
N ALA A 173 6.77 6.26 2.64
CA ALA A 173 8.06 6.92 2.87
C ALA A 173 8.20 8.23 2.07
N VAL A 174 7.83 8.22 0.79
CA VAL A 174 7.96 9.40 -0.09
C VAL A 174 7.05 10.55 0.37
N LEU A 175 5.84 10.23 0.81
CA LEU A 175 4.87 11.24 1.23
C LEU A 175 5.11 11.73 2.67
N ALA A 176 5.92 11.03 3.48
CA ALA A 176 6.13 11.37 4.88
C ALA A 176 6.64 12.79 5.11
N GLY A 177 7.53 13.28 4.25
CA GLY A 177 8.03 14.65 4.33
C GLY A 177 6.92 15.71 4.24
N HIS A 178 5.93 15.47 3.39
CA HIS A 178 4.77 16.35 3.24
C HIS A 178 3.85 16.24 4.46
N TYR A 179 3.40 15.03 4.82
CA TYR A 179 2.42 14.85 5.89
C TYR A 179 2.96 15.21 7.28
N LYS A 180 4.27 15.10 7.51
CA LYS A 180 4.88 15.42 8.82
C LYS A 180 5.38 16.85 8.94
N GLU A 181 5.50 17.59 7.85
CA GLU A 181 5.98 18.98 7.88
C GLU A 181 5.32 19.85 8.97
N PRO A 182 3.97 19.89 9.09
CA PRO A 182 3.31 20.69 10.13
C PRO A 182 3.81 20.40 11.54
N LEU A 183 4.05 19.12 11.85
CA LEU A 183 4.57 18.71 13.15
C LEU A 183 5.98 19.27 13.37
N PHE A 184 6.87 19.11 12.40
CA PHE A 184 8.25 19.58 12.53
C PHE A 184 8.31 21.12 12.62
N VAL A 185 7.51 21.83 11.83
CA VAL A 185 7.38 23.29 11.93
C VAL A 185 6.87 23.71 13.31
N SER A 186 5.88 23.00 13.85
CA SER A 186 5.35 23.28 15.19
C SER A 186 6.38 23.02 16.28
N LEU A 187 7.11 21.91 16.21
CA LEU A 187 8.17 21.57 17.18
C LEU A 187 9.31 22.58 17.17
N ALA A 188 9.66 23.13 15.99
CA ALA A 188 10.70 24.15 15.85
C ALA A 188 10.38 25.47 16.58
N THR A 189 9.12 25.71 16.96
CA THR A 189 8.73 26.88 17.75
C THR A 189 9.24 26.83 19.20
N GLY A 190 9.68 25.66 19.68
CA GLY A 190 10.12 25.45 21.08
C GLY A 190 8.98 25.47 22.10
N LYS A 191 7.72 25.49 21.64
CA LYS A 191 6.54 25.46 22.52
C LYS A 191 6.37 24.10 23.20
N PRO A 192 5.73 24.05 24.38
CA PRO A 192 5.38 22.78 25.03
C PRO A 192 4.53 21.90 24.12
N ARG A 193 4.67 20.59 24.27
CA ARG A 193 3.97 19.56 23.48
C ARG A 193 2.46 19.79 23.39
N ASP A 194 1.79 20.09 24.50
CA ASP A 194 0.33 20.30 24.51
C ASP A 194 -0.10 21.54 23.73
N GLU A 195 0.79 22.53 23.60
CA GLU A 195 0.55 23.70 22.75
C GLU A 195 0.77 23.37 21.28
N VAL A 196 1.80 22.58 20.95
CA VAL A 196 2.03 22.05 19.60
C VAL A 196 0.83 21.23 19.13
N ILE A 197 0.29 20.33 19.97
CA ILE A 197 -0.91 19.57 19.65
C ILE A 197 -2.09 20.50 19.40
N ARG A 198 -2.33 21.49 20.28
CA ARG A 198 -3.41 22.47 20.09
C ARG A 198 -3.26 23.28 18.79
N MET A 199 -2.04 23.65 18.41
CA MET A 199 -1.78 24.31 17.12
C MET A 199 -2.13 23.39 15.95
N LEU A 200 -1.69 22.14 15.99
CA LEU A 200 -1.95 21.14 14.94
C LEU A 200 -3.43 20.79 14.82
N CYS A 201 -4.22 21.00 15.87
CA CYS A 201 -5.67 20.80 15.85
C CYS A 201 -6.45 22.09 15.53
N SER A 202 -5.78 23.24 15.36
CA SER A 202 -6.48 24.51 15.10
C SER A 202 -6.81 24.69 13.63
N GLU A 203 -8.07 25.07 13.36
CA GLU A 203 -8.51 25.52 12.04
C GLU A 203 -7.63 26.68 11.55
N GLY A 204 -7.28 26.67 10.26
CA GLY A 204 -6.38 27.66 9.65
C GLY A 204 -4.89 27.44 9.87
N TYR A 205 -4.45 26.67 10.88
CA TYR A 205 -3.02 26.28 10.97
C TYR A 205 -2.71 25.18 9.96
N ILE A 206 -3.50 24.11 9.95
CA ILE A 206 -3.30 22.97 9.04
C ILE A 206 -3.51 23.35 7.57
N GLU A 207 -4.38 24.32 7.29
CA GLU A 207 -4.65 24.82 5.94
C GLU A 207 -3.45 25.54 5.31
N GLN A 208 -2.45 25.93 6.10
CA GLN A 208 -1.20 26.49 5.59
C GLN A 208 -0.33 25.43 4.90
N PHE A 209 -0.61 24.15 5.15
CA PHE A 209 0.12 23.02 4.59
C PHE A 209 -0.70 22.38 3.48
N PRO A 210 -0.31 22.53 2.20
CA PRO A 210 -1.10 22.06 1.06
C PRO A 210 -1.59 20.62 1.23
N VAL A 211 -0.72 19.68 1.61
CA VAL A 211 -1.10 18.25 1.74
C VAL A 211 -2.21 17.99 2.76
N LEU A 212 -2.45 18.89 3.73
CA LEU A 212 -3.49 18.76 4.75
C LEU A 212 -4.77 19.56 4.45
N LYS A 213 -4.78 20.43 3.43
CA LYS A 213 -5.99 21.18 3.05
C LYS A 213 -7.10 20.20 2.63
N PRO A 214 -8.35 20.29 3.08
CA PRO A 214 -9.39 19.35 2.64
C PRO A 214 -9.47 19.21 1.11
N ILE A 215 -9.31 20.34 0.40
CA ILE A 215 -9.27 20.41 -1.06
C ILE A 215 -8.01 21.13 -1.50
N ASN A 216 -7.35 20.54 -2.49
CA ASN A 216 -6.20 21.12 -3.14
C ASN A 216 -6.57 21.61 -4.54
N SER A 217 -5.95 22.70 -4.97
CA SER A 217 -5.99 23.03 -6.40
C SER A 217 -5.19 21.99 -7.19
N PRO A 218 -5.48 21.79 -8.49
CA PRO A 218 -4.68 20.88 -9.32
C PRO A 218 -3.18 21.21 -9.29
N ASP A 219 -2.82 22.49 -9.28
CA ASP A 219 -1.42 22.94 -9.20
C ASP A 219 -0.75 22.57 -7.86
N GLU A 220 -1.49 22.66 -6.75
CA GLU A 220 -0.99 22.24 -5.44
C GLU A 220 -0.76 20.74 -5.39
N GLU A 221 -1.69 19.95 -5.90
CA GLU A 221 -1.52 18.49 -5.97
C GLU A 221 -0.38 18.10 -6.90
N GLU A 222 -0.22 18.78 -8.04
CA GLU A 222 0.91 18.57 -8.94
C GLU A 222 2.23 18.89 -8.23
N ALA A 223 2.30 19.97 -7.45
CA ALA A 223 3.50 20.34 -6.69
C ALA A 223 3.88 19.30 -5.62
N ILE A 224 2.90 18.57 -5.05
CA ILE A 224 3.12 17.57 -4.00
C ILE A 224 3.38 16.19 -4.61
N PHE A 225 2.55 15.77 -5.57
CA PHE A 225 2.42 14.38 -5.96
C PHE A 225 3.03 14.05 -7.32
N SER A 226 3.33 15.04 -8.19
CA SER A 226 3.81 14.78 -9.56
C SER A 226 4.98 13.82 -9.63
N LYS A 227 6.08 14.11 -8.94
CA LYS A 227 7.29 13.26 -8.97
C LYS A 227 6.99 11.81 -8.55
N THR A 228 6.19 11.63 -7.50
CA THR A 228 5.81 10.32 -6.98
C THR A 228 4.87 9.61 -7.95
N GLY A 229 3.90 10.33 -8.50
CA GLY A 229 2.95 9.84 -9.50
C GLY A 229 3.65 9.43 -10.79
N GLU A 230 4.56 10.24 -11.30
CA GLU A 230 5.33 9.97 -12.53
C GLU A 230 6.18 8.72 -12.36
N TRP A 231 6.87 8.60 -11.23
CA TRP A 231 7.65 7.42 -10.93
C TRP A 231 6.76 6.17 -10.85
N MET A 232 5.65 6.24 -10.10
CA MET A 232 4.76 5.09 -9.93
C MET A 232 4.10 4.68 -11.26
N HIS A 233 3.64 5.67 -12.04
CA HIS A 233 3.08 5.45 -13.37
C HIS A 233 4.09 4.75 -14.27
N LYS A 234 5.29 5.33 -14.44
CA LYS A 234 6.35 4.73 -15.25
C LYS A 234 6.72 3.33 -14.76
N HIS A 235 6.90 3.17 -13.46
CA HIS A 235 7.32 1.91 -12.86
C HIS A 235 6.27 0.79 -13.02
N MET A 236 4.97 1.11 -12.96
CA MET A 236 3.91 0.17 -13.34
C MET A 236 3.95 -0.13 -14.84
N MET A 237 4.06 0.90 -15.68
CA MET A 237 4.03 0.75 -17.13
C MET A 237 5.24 0.03 -17.73
N ASP A 238 6.36 -0.01 -17.01
CA ASP A 238 7.56 -0.77 -17.37
C ASP A 238 7.41 -2.30 -17.13
N ASP A 239 6.35 -2.75 -16.44
CA ASP A 239 6.05 -4.18 -16.23
C ASP A 239 5.37 -4.80 -17.45
N VAL A 240 6.17 -5.03 -18.49
CA VAL A 240 5.74 -5.57 -19.79
C VAL A 240 4.92 -6.86 -19.63
N LYS A 241 5.35 -7.77 -18.74
CA LYS A 241 4.67 -9.06 -18.56
C LYS A 241 3.27 -8.89 -17.97
N ALA A 242 3.12 -8.02 -16.97
CA ALA A 242 1.82 -7.80 -16.35
C ALA A 242 0.85 -7.07 -17.30
N ARG A 243 1.37 -6.16 -18.13
CA ARG A 243 0.61 -5.49 -19.20
C ARG A 243 0.16 -6.46 -20.29
N GLU A 244 1.06 -7.30 -20.80
CA GLU A 244 0.72 -8.37 -21.76
C GLU A 244 -0.34 -9.31 -21.20
N ALA A 245 -0.24 -9.68 -19.91
CA ALA A 245 -1.25 -10.49 -19.24
C ALA A 245 -2.62 -9.79 -19.15
N MET A 246 -2.66 -8.47 -18.96
CA MET A 246 -3.91 -7.71 -19.02
C MET A 246 -4.46 -7.64 -20.45
N ALA A 247 -3.63 -7.34 -21.44
CA ALA A 247 -4.02 -7.32 -22.85
C ALA A 247 -4.63 -8.66 -23.29
N GLN A 248 -3.98 -9.77 -22.93
CA GLN A 248 -4.49 -11.11 -23.21
C GLN A 248 -5.87 -11.35 -22.59
N ARG A 249 -6.14 -10.83 -21.39
CA ARG A 249 -7.48 -10.95 -20.76
C ARG A 249 -8.55 -10.20 -21.53
N PHE A 250 -8.22 -9.02 -22.06
CA PHE A 250 -9.11 -8.24 -22.92
C PHE A 250 -9.38 -8.96 -24.24
N GLU A 251 -8.35 -9.52 -24.87
CA GLU A 251 -8.50 -10.32 -26.09
C GLU A 251 -9.34 -11.57 -25.88
N SER A 252 -9.15 -12.26 -24.76
CA SER A 252 -9.88 -13.50 -24.46
C SER A 252 -11.23 -13.29 -23.78
N GLY A 253 -11.58 -12.04 -23.41
CA GLY A 253 -12.78 -11.73 -22.63
C GLY A 253 -12.83 -12.51 -21.32
N THR A 254 -11.84 -12.33 -20.43
CA THR A 254 -11.77 -13.04 -19.14
C THR A 254 -11.51 -12.11 -17.97
N GLY A 255 -11.94 -12.50 -16.76
CA GLY A 255 -11.85 -11.63 -15.57
C GLY A 255 -12.53 -10.27 -15.80
N ARG A 256 -11.90 -9.17 -15.37
CA ARG A 256 -12.38 -7.78 -15.59
C ARG A 256 -12.79 -7.45 -17.02
N ALA A 257 -12.14 -8.05 -18.02
CA ALA A 257 -12.44 -7.76 -19.41
C ALA A 257 -13.85 -8.20 -19.84
N THR A 258 -14.48 -9.16 -19.14
CA THR A 258 -15.87 -9.56 -19.48
C THR A 258 -16.88 -8.50 -19.15
N GLN A 259 -16.57 -7.61 -18.20
CA GLN A 259 -17.48 -6.56 -17.78
C GLN A 259 -17.20 -5.25 -18.50
N CYS A 260 -15.97 -5.01 -18.98
CA CYS A 260 -15.69 -3.74 -19.65
C CYS A 260 -16.63 -3.53 -20.87
N PRO A 261 -17.33 -2.38 -20.98
CA PRO A 261 -18.25 -2.11 -22.08
C PRO A 261 -17.53 -1.88 -23.43
N GLY A 262 -16.19 -1.85 -23.42
CA GLY A 262 -15.36 -1.64 -24.59
C GLY A 262 -14.78 -0.22 -24.65
N VAL A 263 -13.90 0.00 -25.62
CA VAL A 263 -13.06 1.22 -25.71
C VAL A 263 -13.89 2.50 -25.83
N ASP A 264 -15.01 2.45 -26.56
CA ASP A 264 -15.81 3.64 -26.86
C ASP A 264 -16.72 4.07 -25.69
N GLU A 265 -17.14 3.11 -24.87
CA GLU A 265 -18.11 3.31 -23.77
C GLU A 265 -17.44 3.33 -22.39
N CYS A 266 -16.22 2.80 -22.26
CA CYS A 266 -15.54 2.75 -20.97
C CYS A 266 -15.01 4.13 -20.54
N HIS A 267 -15.10 4.41 -19.23
CA HIS A 267 -14.55 5.63 -18.64
C HIS A 267 -13.03 5.55 -18.41
N VAL A 268 -12.46 4.34 -18.33
CA VAL A 268 -11.05 4.11 -18.01
C VAL A 268 -10.18 4.27 -19.26
N HIS A 269 -9.39 5.33 -19.31
CA HIS A 269 -8.49 5.62 -20.43
C HIS A 269 -7.19 6.28 -19.94
N LEU A 270 -6.06 6.02 -20.61
CA LEU A 270 -4.79 6.69 -20.29
C LEU A 270 -4.74 8.07 -20.94
N LEU A 271 -4.47 9.10 -20.14
CA LEU A 271 -4.39 10.48 -20.63
C LEU A 271 -3.11 10.78 -21.42
N ASP A 272 -2.04 10.02 -21.20
CA ASP A 272 -0.75 10.17 -21.89
C ASP A 272 -0.52 9.13 -23.01
N GLY A 273 -1.58 8.41 -23.38
CA GLY A 273 -1.57 7.40 -24.42
C GLY A 273 -1.28 5.99 -23.91
N GLY A 274 -1.53 4.99 -24.75
CA GLY A 274 -1.46 3.58 -24.40
C GLY A 274 -2.68 2.83 -24.91
N THR A 275 -2.74 1.53 -24.64
CA THR A 275 -3.91 0.72 -25.00
C THR A 275 -5.00 0.82 -23.93
N HIS A 276 -6.22 0.46 -24.28
CA HIS A 276 -7.31 0.37 -23.30
C HIS A 276 -7.00 -0.64 -22.18
N ALA A 277 -6.37 -1.77 -22.52
CA ALA A 277 -5.91 -2.75 -21.54
C ALA A 277 -4.83 -2.18 -20.60
N ASP A 278 -3.96 -1.29 -21.08
CA ASP A 278 -2.96 -0.60 -20.24
C ASP A 278 -3.63 0.29 -19.19
N ALA A 279 -4.70 1.00 -19.55
CA ALA A 279 -5.46 1.84 -18.62
C ALA A 279 -6.07 1.00 -17.48
N HIS A 280 -6.68 -0.13 -17.82
CA HIS A 280 -7.21 -1.06 -16.83
C HIS A 280 -6.12 -1.75 -16.00
N TYR A 281 -4.97 -2.06 -16.60
CA TYR A 281 -3.82 -2.57 -15.87
C TYR A 281 -3.36 -1.57 -14.81
N LEU A 282 -3.19 -0.31 -15.19
CA LEU A 282 -2.76 0.75 -14.29
C LEU A 282 -3.75 0.95 -13.14
N LEU A 283 -5.05 1.06 -13.46
CA LEU A 283 -6.10 1.16 -12.46
C LEU A 283 -6.09 -0.04 -11.51
N TRP A 284 -5.93 -1.25 -12.04
CA TRP A 284 -5.92 -2.47 -11.24
C TRP A 284 -4.73 -2.53 -10.27
N GLU A 285 -3.53 -2.14 -10.71
CA GLU A 285 -2.36 -2.07 -9.83
C GLU A 285 -2.53 -0.99 -8.74
N LEU A 286 -3.13 0.16 -9.08
CA LEU A 286 -3.43 1.20 -8.11
C LEU A 286 -4.43 0.71 -7.05
N MET A 287 -5.49 0.01 -7.47
CA MET A 287 -6.49 -0.55 -6.56
C MET A 287 -5.90 -1.63 -5.62
N LYS A 288 -4.91 -2.41 -6.07
CA LYS A 288 -4.21 -3.35 -5.17
C LYS A 288 -3.43 -2.62 -4.09
N ILE A 289 -2.72 -1.56 -4.46
CA ILE A 289 -1.98 -0.74 -3.48
C ILE A 289 -2.98 -0.13 -2.51
N PHE A 290 -4.07 0.42 -3.02
CA PHE A 290 -5.08 1.05 -2.19
C PHE A 290 -5.74 0.06 -1.21
N TRP A 291 -6.11 -1.13 -1.70
CA TRP A 291 -6.63 -2.22 -0.88
C TRP A 291 -5.69 -2.61 0.27
N VAL A 292 -4.42 -2.82 -0.03
CA VAL A 292 -3.43 -3.17 0.98
C VAL A 292 -3.25 -2.04 1.98
N TRP A 293 -3.22 -0.79 1.49
CA TRP A 293 -3.11 0.40 2.33
C TRP A 293 -4.26 0.48 3.34
N GLU A 294 -5.50 0.30 2.87
CA GLU A 294 -6.70 0.26 3.72
C GLU A 294 -6.69 -0.93 4.67
N SER A 295 -6.22 -2.09 4.21
CA SER A 295 -6.11 -3.29 5.06
C SER A 295 -5.12 -3.09 6.21
N GLU A 296 -4.05 -2.32 6.01
CA GLU A 296 -3.11 -1.94 7.09
C GLU A 296 -3.66 -0.85 8.02
N LEU A 297 -4.58 -0.01 7.54
CA LEU A 297 -5.28 1.02 8.34
C LEU A 297 -6.25 0.40 9.35
N MET A 298 -6.80 -0.78 9.04
CA MET A 298 -7.75 -1.43 9.93
C MET A 298 -7.05 -1.89 11.22
N PRO A 299 -7.51 -1.44 12.40
CA PRO A 299 -6.83 -1.74 13.65
C PRO A 299 -6.79 -3.25 13.88
N SER A 300 -5.59 -3.83 13.91
CA SER A 300 -5.40 -5.19 14.43
C SER A 300 -5.99 -5.23 15.85
N PRO A 301 -6.76 -6.27 16.21
CA PRO A 301 -7.29 -6.45 17.56
C PRO A 301 -6.23 -6.28 18.65
N ALA A 302 -4.98 -6.63 18.35
CA ALA A 302 -3.84 -6.50 19.24
C ALA A 302 -3.47 -5.07 19.64
N VAL A 303 -3.87 -4.05 18.86
CA VAL A 303 -3.65 -2.64 19.23
C VAL A 303 -4.43 -2.27 20.50
N LYS A 304 -5.48 -3.03 20.85
CA LYS A 304 -6.27 -2.84 22.07
C LYS A 304 -5.62 -3.45 23.33
N LEU A 305 -4.50 -4.16 23.22
CA LEU A 305 -3.83 -4.74 24.38
C LEU A 305 -3.10 -3.65 25.22
N PRO A 306 -3.22 -3.69 26.56
CA PRO A 306 -2.44 -2.87 27.47
C PRO A 306 -0.92 -2.99 27.19
N PRO A 307 -0.11 -1.94 27.42
CA PRO A 307 1.34 -1.96 27.16
C PRO A 307 2.09 -3.16 27.75
N GLU A 308 1.71 -3.57 28.96
CA GLU A 308 2.23 -4.70 29.72
C GLU A 308 1.85 -6.07 29.14
N GLU A 309 0.78 -6.14 28.34
CA GLU A 309 0.32 -7.34 27.63
C GLU A 309 0.82 -7.39 26.18
N ARG A 310 1.56 -6.37 25.74
CA ARG A 310 2.11 -6.35 24.38
C ARG A 310 3.22 -7.40 24.25
N PRO A 311 3.22 -8.21 23.19
CA PRO A 311 4.26 -9.21 22.99
C PRO A 311 5.63 -8.55 22.88
N VAL A 312 6.60 -9.09 23.61
CA VAL A 312 7.99 -8.67 23.49
C VAL A 312 8.51 -9.12 22.12
N LEU A 313 8.90 -8.16 21.30
CA LEU A 313 9.52 -8.43 20.02
C LEU A 313 10.92 -9.00 20.22
N HIS A 314 11.11 -10.26 19.86
CA HIS A 314 12.40 -10.94 19.87
C HIS A 314 12.91 -11.30 18.47
N GLY A 315 12.06 -11.09 17.44
CA GLY A 315 12.37 -11.40 16.06
C GLY A 315 13.16 -10.31 15.32
N PRO A 316 13.48 -10.55 14.03
CA PRO A 316 14.02 -9.53 13.16
C PRO A 316 13.09 -8.32 13.13
N ILE A 317 13.65 -7.16 13.42
CA ILE A 317 12.94 -5.89 13.34
C ILE A 317 13.30 -5.24 12.00
N ALA A 318 12.29 -4.95 11.19
CA ALA A 318 12.37 -4.03 10.07
C ALA A 318 11.84 -2.66 10.53
N GLN A 319 12.42 -1.58 10.02
CA GLN A 319 11.87 -0.23 10.21
C GLN A 319 11.22 0.20 8.90
N MET A 320 9.95 0.57 8.93
CA MET A 320 9.17 1.03 7.78
C MET A 320 8.46 2.34 8.12
N ILE A 321 8.08 3.11 7.10
CA ILE A 321 7.14 4.22 7.29
C ILE A 321 5.72 3.68 7.12
N SER A 322 4.92 3.72 8.18
CA SER A 322 3.55 3.20 8.15
C SER A 322 2.61 4.08 7.32
N PRO A 323 1.71 3.48 6.52
CA PRO A 323 0.67 4.19 5.77
C PRO A 323 -0.35 4.94 6.65
N VAL A 324 -0.53 4.52 7.90
CA VAL A 324 -1.55 5.04 8.83
C VAL A 324 -1.23 6.43 9.38
N GLY A 325 0.06 6.77 9.48
CA GLY A 325 0.48 8.02 10.10
C GLY A 325 1.81 8.53 9.60
N PHE A 326 2.27 8.02 8.46
CA PHE A 326 3.52 8.41 7.81
C PHE A 326 4.69 8.46 8.80
N SER A 327 4.74 7.49 9.70
CA SER A 327 5.68 7.47 10.83
C SER A 327 6.50 6.20 10.82
N ALA A 328 7.77 6.33 11.22
CA ALA A 328 8.64 5.19 11.41
C ALA A 328 8.05 4.23 12.46
N CYS A 329 7.84 3.00 12.05
CA CYS A 329 7.42 1.89 12.89
C CYS A 329 8.50 0.82 12.86
N LYS A 330 8.85 0.30 14.03
CA LYS A 330 9.51 -1.00 14.12
C LYS A 330 8.45 -2.05 13.96
N ILE A 331 8.65 -2.91 12.98
CA ILE A 331 7.81 -4.06 12.76
C ILE A 331 8.67 -5.29 12.99
N GLY A 332 8.27 -6.08 13.98
CA GLY A 332 8.98 -7.29 14.36
C GLY A 332 7.98 -8.35 14.78
N PHE A 333 8.50 -9.56 14.98
CA PHE A 333 7.68 -10.69 15.40
C PHE A 333 7.75 -10.93 16.91
N PRO A 334 6.60 -11.30 17.52
CA PRO A 334 6.61 -12.03 18.78
C PRO A 334 7.49 -13.27 18.66
N ASN A 335 8.09 -13.70 19.77
CA ASN A 335 8.89 -14.93 19.80
C ASN A 335 8.04 -16.15 19.35
N GLU A 336 8.65 -17.16 18.70
CA GLU A 336 7.97 -18.40 18.23
C GLU A 336 7.24 -19.19 19.33
N LYS A 337 7.46 -18.85 20.61
CA LYS A 337 6.77 -19.43 21.76
C LYS A 337 5.47 -18.70 22.15
N GLY A 338 5.13 -17.61 21.46
CA GLY A 338 3.84 -16.95 21.59
C GLY A 338 2.72 -17.84 21.09
N SER A 339 1.57 -17.77 21.73
CA SER A 339 0.33 -18.39 21.25
C SER A 339 -0.07 -17.83 19.89
N GLU A 340 -0.90 -18.55 19.11
CA GLU A 340 -1.45 -18.07 17.83
C GLU A 340 -2.17 -16.70 17.98
N ALA A 341 -2.70 -16.40 19.18
CA ALA A 341 -3.25 -15.10 19.54
C ALA A 341 -2.20 -13.96 19.64
N ASP A 342 -0.94 -14.28 19.92
CA ASP A 342 0.16 -13.31 19.87
C ASP A 342 0.56 -12.98 18.42
N PHE A 343 0.24 -13.85 17.45
CA PHE A 343 0.60 -13.68 16.04
C PHE A 343 -0.35 -12.77 15.25
N GLU A 344 -1.61 -12.61 15.69
CA GLU A 344 -2.53 -11.59 15.13
C GLU A 344 -2.08 -10.15 15.45
N ALA A 345 -1.14 -10.02 16.40
CA ALA A 345 -0.44 -8.79 16.71
C ALA A 345 0.74 -8.57 15.76
N LEU A 346 0.46 -8.28 14.49
CA LEU A 346 1.43 -7.57 13.65
C LEU A 346 1.54 -6.14 14.19
N ALA A 347 2.27 -6.03 15.28
CA ALA A 347 2.24 -4.83 16.08
C ALA A 347 3.27 -3.86 15.51
N LEU A 348 2.75 -2.89 14.76
CA LEU A 348 3.45 -1.66 14.47
C LEU A 348 3.76 -1.01 15.82
N PHE A 349 4.98 -1.18 16.33
CA PHE A 349 5.43 -0.52 17.55
C PHE A 349 6.34 0.64 17.14
N PRO A 350 5.94 1.89 17.38
CA PRO A 350 6.86 3.00 17.23
C PRO A 350 7.91 2.96 18.34
N ASP A 351 9.08 3.50 18.02
CA ASP A 351 10.25 3.50 18.91
C ASP A 351 10.03 4.22 20.23
N GLU A 352 9.09 5.15 20.28
CA GLU A 352 8.70 5.85 21.49
C GLU A 352 7.16 5.96 21.55
N PRO A 353 6.51 5.42 22.61
CA PRO A 353 5.07 5.58 22.82
C PRO A 353 4.64 7.05 22.82
N GLU A 354 5.52 7.92 23.31
CA GLU A 354 5.32 9.36 23.36
C GLU A 354 5.28 10.00 21.96
N LYS A 355 6.11 9.57 21.00
CA LYS A 355 6.10 10.12 19.63
C LYS A 355 4.90 9.62 18.80
N ARG A 356 4.41 8.40 19.06
CA ARG A 356 3.16 7.87 18.44
C ARG A 356 1.97 8.77 18.72
N SER A 357 1.88 9.25 19.96
CA SER A 357 0.77 10.06 20.41
C SER A 357 0.72 11.44 19.75
N ILE A 358 1.77 11.91 19.06
CA ILE A 358 1.68 13.21 18.36
C ILE A 358 1.42 13.01 16.88
N CYS A 359 2.21 12.24 16.11
CA CYS A 359 1.93 12.10 14.67
C CYS A 359 0.61 11.38 14.37
N SER A 360 0.39 10.21 14.96
CA SER A 360 -0.82 9.43 14.70
C SER A 360 -2.02 10.10 15.33
N ALA A 361 -1.89 10.72 16.51
CA ALA A 361 -2.96 11.55 17.02
C ALA A 361 -3.15 12.77 16.14
N VAL A 362 -2.14 13.45 15.62
CA VAL A 362 -2.36 14.62 14.74
C VAL A 362 -3.00 14.21 13.43
N VAL A 363 -2.58 13.13 12.78
CA VAL A 363 -3.25 12.63 11.57
C VAL A 363 -4.68 12.19 11.88
N ASN A 364 -4.89 11.41 12.96
CA ASN A 364 -6.24 10.98 13.37
C ASN A 364 -7.08 12.10 13.97
N THR A 365 -6.50 13.13 14.60
CA THR A 365 -7.18 14.25 15.25
C THR A 365 -7.43 15.35 14.23
N ILE A 366 -6.58 15.53 13.21
CA ILE A 366 -6.95 16.26 12.00
C ILE A 366 -8.13 15.54 11.34
N TYR A 367 -8.03 14.22 11.16
CA TYR A 367 -9.10 13.42 10.55
C TYR A 367 -10.40 13.41 11.38
N THR A 368 -10.33 13.35 12.72
CA THR A 368 -11.49 13.14 13.61
C THR A 368 -11.95 14.40 14.34
N HIS A 369 -11.08 15.40 14.55
CA HIS A 369 -11.36 16.58 15.40
C HIS A 369 -11.18 17.93 14.70
N SER A 370 -10.65 18.00 13.48
CA SER A 370 -10.50 19.30 12.82
C SER A 370 -11.86 19.99 12.59
N GLY A 371 -12.99 19.27 12.64
CA GLY A 371 -14.33 19.85 12.53
C GLY A 371 -14.63 20.38 11.12
N LEU A 372 -13.60 20.75 10.35
CA LEU A 372 -13.47 20.61 8.92
C LEU A 372 -13.75 19.14 8.63
N PRO A 373 -14.97 18.78 8.23
CA PRO A 373 -15.12 17.46 7.68
C PRO A 373 -14.22 17.45 6.45
N ASN A 374 -13.99 16.29 5.89
CA ASN A 374 -13.52 16.27 4.52
C ASN A 374 -14.45 17.09 3.57
N CYS A 375 -15.59 17.62 4.03
CA CYS A 375 -16.43 18.64 3.41
C CYS A 375 -15.65 19.81 2.82
N ASN A 376 -15.73 19.93 1.49
CA ASN A 376 -15.56 21.20 0.80
C ASN A 376 -16.35 22.30 1.51
N THR A 377 -15.74 23.40 1.92
CA THR A 377 -16.50 24.49 2.56
C THR A 377 -17.43 25.22 1.58
N GLN A 378 -17.23 25.04 0.27
CA GLN A 378 -18.08 25.61 -0.77
C GLN A 378 -19.19 24.65 -1.23
N THR A 379 -18.97 23.33 -1.15
CA THR A 379 -19.93 22.31 -1.66
C THR A 379 -20.47 21.38 -0.57
N GLU A 380 -19.97 21.49 0.66
CA GLU A 380 -20.25 20.61 1.80
C GLU A 380 -19.95 19.11 1.55
N GLU A 381 -19.08 18.78 0.58
CA GLU A 381 -18.77 17.41 0.14
C GLU A 381 -17.62 16.73 0.87
N GLN A 382 -17.86 15.57 1.49
CA GLN A 382 -16.78 14.79 2.08
C GLN A 382 -15.75 14.37 1.01
N ALA A 383 -14.55 14.94 1.10
CA ALA A 383 -13.33 14.45 0.46
C ALA A 383 -12.89 13.12 1.09
N GLY A 384 -12.00 12.42 0.38
CA GLY A 384 -11.40 11.21 0.92
C GLY A 384 -10.49 11.51 2.11
N SER A 385 -10.13 10.46 2.86
CA SER A 385 -9.15 10.61 3.94
C SER A 385 -7.85 11.23 3.39
N MET A 386 -7.09 11.91 4.25
CA MET A 386 -5.81 12.48 3.84
C MET A 386 -4.89 11.47 3.14
N GLN A 387 -4.98 10.17 3.47
CA GLN A 387 -4.18 9.11 2.86
C GLN A 387 -4.65 8.78 1.42
N THR A 388 -5.91 9.05 1.07
CA THR A 388 -6.49 8.79 -0.25
C THR A 388 -6.13 9.83 -1.32
N LYS A 389 -5.66 11.02 -0.91
CA LYS A 389 -5.39 12.14 -1.84
C LYS A 389 -4.43 11.80 -2.97
N PHE A 390 -3.38 11.04 -2.67
CA PHE A 390 -2.46 10.57 -3.71
C PHE A 390 -3.20 9.72 -4.76
N PHE A 391 -4.13 8.86 -4.34
CA PHE A 391 -4.91 8.03 -5.24
C PHE A 391 -5.87 8.86 -6.08
N HIS A 392 -6.51 9.89 -5.51
CA HIS A 392 -7.35 10.84 -6.26
C HIS A 392 -6.55 11.57 -7.32
N TYR A 393 -5.40 12.13 -6.91
CA TYR A 393 -4.45 12.77 -7.81
C TYR A 393 -4.06 11.83 -8.95
N PHE A 394 -3.71 10.58 -8.63
CA PHE A 394 -3.22 9.61 -9.60
C PHE A 394 -4.32 9.21 -10.60
N LEU A 395 -5.53 8.91 -10.12
CA LEU A 395 -6.70 8.62 -10.95
C LEU A 395 -6.98 9.78 -11.90
N ARG A 396 -6.99 11.02 -11.40
CA ARG A 396 -7.22 12.20 -12.22
C ARG A 396 -6.13 12.37 -13.27
N ARG A 397 -4.86 12.37 -12.82
CA ARG A 397 -3.71 12.78 -13.62
C ARG A 397 -3.38 11.82 -14.76
N TYR A 398 -3.57 10.52 -14.55
CA TYR A 398 -3.16 9.48 -15.48
C TYR A 398 -4.35 8.78 -16.15
N LEU A 399 -5.50 8.71 -15.48
CA LEU A 399 -6.66 7.96 -15.98
C LEU A 399 -7.87 8.84 -16.33
N GLY A 400 -7.84 10.15 -16.03
CA GLY A 400 -8.99 11.01 -16.22
C GLY A 400 -10.20 10.56 -15.39
N LEU A 401 -9.95 9.93 -14.24
CA LEU A 401 -10.97 9.40 -13.35
C LEU A 401 -11.00 10.15 -12.02
N ARG A 402 -12.15 10.11 -11.36
CA ARG A 402 -12.32 10.52 -9.96
C ARG A 402 -13.35 9.62 -9.31
N PHE A 403 -13.38 9.57 -7.97
CA PHE A 403 -14.48 8.93 -7.28
C PHE A 403 -15.78 9.72 -7.48
N VAL A 404 -16.91 9.01 -7.54
CA VAL A 404 -18.23 9.63 -7.69
C VAL A 404 -18.52 10.63 -6.56
N GLY A 405 -19.27 11.68 -6.88
CA GLY A 405 -19.70 12.68 -5.89
C GLY A 405 -20.38 12.03 -4.69
N GLY A 406 -19.99 12.45 -3.49
CA GLY A 406 -20.54 11.93 -2.24
C GLY A 406 -20.16 10.50 -1.85
N PHE A 407 -19.22 9.88 -2.56
CA PHE A 407 -18.71 8.54 -2.25
C PHE A 407 -18.21 8.37 -0.82
N PHE A 408 -17.65 9.43 -0.24
CA PHE A 408 -17.11 9.40 1.12
C PHE A 408 -18.14 9.75 2.19
N TYR A 409 -19.38 10.14 1.86
CA TYR A 409 -20.43 10.38 2.87
C TYR A 409 -20.80 9.10 3.64
N ASP A 410 -21.19 9.28 4.90
CA ASP A 410 -21.47 8.20 5.84
C ASP A 410 -22.93 7.68 5.76
N MET A 411 -23.09 6.38 6.03
CA MET A 411 -24.27 5.51 6.24
C MET A 411 -25.43 5.47 5.23
N ASP A 412 -25.80 6.56 4.56
CA ASP A 412 -27.05 6.62 3.77
C ASP A 412 -26.86 6.64 2.24
N ALA A 413 -25.61 6.70 1.75
CA ALA A 413 -25.31 6.60 0.33
C ALA A 413 -25.52 5.17 -0.20
N GLU A 414 -26.01 5.03 -1.43
CA GLU A 414 -26.19 3.71 -2.08
C GLU A 414 -24.85 2.95 -2.23
N ILE A 415 -23.74 3.69 -2.28
CA ILE A 415 -22.37 3.19 -2.21
C ILE A 415 -21.57 4.09 -1.27
N SER A 416 -21.18 3.56 -0.10
CA SER A 416 -20.31 4.26 0.85
C SER A 416 -18.83 3.87 0.68
N TYR A 417 -17.92 4.76 1.06
CA TYR A 417 -16.48 4.47 1.17
C TYR A 417 -16.19 3.25 2.05
N VAL A 418 -16.98 3.06 3.11
CA VAL A 418 -16.85 1.92 4.00
C VAL A 418 -17.18 0.63 3.27
N ASP A 419 -18.28 0.60 2.50
CA ASP A 419 -18.62 -0.58 1.71
C ASP A 419 -17.60 -0.85 0.60
N PHE A 420 -17.07 0.21 -0.01
CA PHE A 420 -15.99 0.09 -0.97
C PHE A 420 -14.72 -0.47 -0.35
N SER A 421 -14.26 0.06 0.79
CA SER A 421 -13.03 -0.39 1.43
C SER A 421 -13.10 -1.87 1.83
N TYR A 422 -14.27 -2.33 2.27
CA TYR A 422 -14.54 -3.76 2.50
C TYR A 422 -14.59 -4.61 1.22
N SER A 423 -14.84 -3.99 0.06
CA SER A 423 -14.95 -4.65 -1.24
C SER A 423 -13.67 -4.51 -2.08
N LEU A 424 -12.68 -3.75 -1.62
CA LEU A 424 -11.41 -3.50 -2.32
C LEU A 424 -10.66 -4.79 -2.68
N ASN A 425 -10.81 -5.83 -1.87
CA ASN A 425 -10.25 -7.16 -2.14
C ASN A 425 -10.78 -7.78 -3.44
N ILE A 426 -12.06 -7.57 -3.76
CA ILE A 426 -12.68 -8.06 -4.98
C ILE A 426 -11.97 -7.38 -6.15
N PHE A 427 -11.94 -6.05 -6.16
CA PHE A 427 -11.25 -5.28 -7.18
C PHE A 427 -9.78 -5.70 -7.30
N ALA A 428 -9.05 -5.76 -6.20
CA ALA A 428 -7.62 -6.08 -6.21
C ALA A 428 -7.31 -7.48 -6.75
N LEU A 429 -8.25 -8.43 -6.63
CA LEU A 429 -8.06 -9.83 -7.01
C LEU A 429 -9.03 -10.30 -8.13
N ASP A 430 -9.66 -9.39 -8.85
CA ASP A 430 -10.67 -9.72 -9.87
C ASP A 430 -10.06 -10.18 -11.21
N ASP A 431 -9.29 -11.26 -11.17
CA ASP A 431 -8.79 -11.95 -12.37
C ASP A 431 -9.50 -13.28 -12.63
N VAL A 432 -10.63 -13.53 -11.96
CA VAL A 432 -11.49 -14.70 -12.17
C VAL A 432 -12.92 -14.29 -12.46
N SER A 433 -13.43 -14.74 -13.61
CA SER A 433 -14.80 -14.51 -14.03
C SER A 433 -15.81 -15.04 -13.01
N GLY A 434 -16.83 -14.23 -12.73
CA GLY A 434 -17.94 -14.62 -11.86
C GLY A 434 -17.64 -14.55 -10.36
N ARG A 435 -16.53 -13.92 -9.95
CA ARG A 435 -16.26 -13.63 -8.55
C ARG A 435 -17.36 -12.73 -7.98
N ARG A 436 -18.05 -13.19 -6.94
CA ARG A 436 -19.11 -12.45 -6.26
C ARG A 436 -18.55 -11.69 -5.06
N CYS A 437 -19.20 -10.58 -4.71
CA CYS A 437 -18.95 -9.91 -3.44
C CYS A 437 -19.33 -10.82 -2.26
N LEU A 438 -18.39 -11.08 -1.35
CA LEU A 438 -18.62 -11.93 -0.18
C LEU A 438 -19.70 -11.37 0.77
N ARG A 439 -19.95 -10.05 0.72
CA ARG A 439 -20.93 -9.34 1.56
C ARG A 439 -22.38 -9.47 1.05
N ALA A 440 -22.58 -10.05 -0.13
CA ALA A 440 -23.83 -9.98 -0.88
C ALA A 440 -24.97 -10.88 -0.38
N ALA A 441 -24.74 -11.86 0.49
CA ALA A 441 -25.77 -12.86 0.75
C ALA A 441 -26.75 -12.55 1.89
N GLU A 442 -26.42 -11.68 2.85
CA GLU A 442 -27.20 -11.64 4.10
C GLU A 442 -27.59 -10.25 4.64
N SER A 443 -26.90 -9.16 4.26
CA SER A 443 -27.33 -7.81 4.67
C SER A 443 -28.25 -7.17 3.63
N ALA A 444 -29.56 -7.28 3.85
CA ALA A 444 -30.59 -6.59 3.08
C ALA A 444 -30.37 -5.06 3.13
N GLY A 445 -29.76 -4.48 2.09
CA GLY A 445 -29.61 -3.03 1.95
C GLY A 445 -28.45 -2.56 1.06
N THR A 446 -27.39 -3.36 0.87
CA THR A 446 -26.23 -2.97 0.03
C THR A 446 -26.44 -3.32 -1.45
N THR A 447 -27.54 -2.83 -2.04
CA THR A 447 -27.89 -3.18 -3.43
C THR A 447 -26.93 -2.61 -4.47
N GLY A 448 -26.27 -1.47 -4.21
CA GLY A 448 -25.39 -0.80 -5.17
C GLY A 448 -24.22 -1.65 -5.66
N LEU A 449 -23.24 -1.94 -4.80
CA LEU A 449 -22.05 -2.72 -5.17
C LEU A 449 -22.33 -4.22 -5.44
N ASN A 450 -23.46 -4.75 -4.96
CA ASN A 450 -23.84 -6.15 -5.18
C ASN A 450 -24.60 -6.38 -6.50
N SER A 451 -25.26 -5.34 -7.01
CA SER A 451 -25.92 -5.34 -8.33
C SER A 451 -25.10 -4.61 -9.40
N ALA A 452 -24.01 -3.95 -9.00
CA ALA A 452 -22.95 -3.48 -9.87
C ALA A 452 -22.58 -4.59 -10.85
N ASN A 453 -23.03 -4.45 -12.09
CA ASN A 453 -22.72 -5.38 -13.15
C ASN A 453 -21.23 -5.31 -13.49
N PHE A 454 -20.53 -4.24 -13.10
CA PHE A 454 -19.18 -3.93 -13.51
C PHE A 454 -18.21 -3.99 -12.32
N LEU A 455 -17.13 -4.76 -12.48
CA LEU A 455 -15.98 -4.76 -11.58
C LEU A 455 -14.86 -3.88 -12.14
N ASP A 456 -15.15 -3.07 -13.17
CA ASP A 456 -14.22 -2.11 -13.74
C ASP A 456 -14.10 -0.84 -12.90
N GLY A 457 -15.01 -0.66 -11.92
CA GLY A 457 -15.02 0.44 -10.98
C GLY A 457 -15.79 1.66 -11.46
N SER A 458 -16.52 1.58 -12.57
CA SER A 458 -17.35 2.67 -13.10
C SER A 458 -18.52 3.07 -12.18
N GLU A 459 -18.94 2.20 -11.26
CA GLU A 459 -19.97 2.51 -10.26
C GLU A 459 -19.46 3.44 -9.15
N ILE A 460 -18.14 3.46 -8.96
CA ILE A 460 -17.48 4.24 -7.90
C ILE A 460 -16.57 5.31 -8.48
N MET A 461 -16.31 5.27 -9.78
CA MET A 461 -15.47 6.21 -10.50
C MET A 461 -16.19 6.75 -11.74
N GLU A 462 -16.08 8.06 -11.92
CA GLU A 462 -16.59 8.77 -13.08
C GLU A 462 -15.46 9.51 -13.81
N ARG A 463 -15.75 10.00 -15.01
CA ARG A 463 -14.80 10.83 -15.76
C ARG A 463 -14.55 12.12 -14.98
N TYR A 464 -13.29 12.49 -14.84
CA TYR A 464 -12.90 13.78 -14.33
C TYR A 464 -13.07 14.83 -15.43
N ASP A 465 -14.02 15.75 -15.22
CA ASP A 465 -14.19 16.94 -16.05
C ASP A 465 -13.61 18.16 -15.31
N PRO A 466 -12.56 18.82 -15.85
CA PRO A 466 -11.99 20.02 -15.24
C PRO A 466 -12.88 21.28 -15.38
N GLU A 467 -13.82 21.31 -16.33
CA GLU A 467 -14.70 22.47 -16.56
C GLU A 467 -15.91 22.46 -15.63
N VAL A 468 -16.34 21.27 -15.21
CA VAL A 468 -17.44 21.14 -14.26
C VAL A 468 -16.92 21.46 -12.86
N THR A 469 -17.10 22.72 -12.47
CA THR A 469 -17.03 23.11 -11.06
C THR A 469 -18.33 22.66 -10.44
N TYR A 470 -18.32 21.52 -9.76
CA TYR A 470 -19.53 20.99 -9.16
C TYR A 470 -19.98 21.93 -8.04
N HIS A 471 -21.07 22.65 -8.29
CA HIS A 471 -21.81 23.37 -7.28
C HIS A 471 -22.94 22.44 -6.84
N TYR A 472 -22.69 21.62 -5.82
CA TYR A 472 -23.75 20.83 -5.21
C TYR A 472 -24.65 21.79 -4.42
N ASP A 473 -25.77 22.14 -5.02
CA ASP A 473 -26.77 23.00 -4.40
C ASP A 473 -27.46 22.16 -3.31
N ASN A 474 -27.28 22.53 -2.05
CA ASN A 474 -27.90 21.87 -0.89
C ASN A 474 -29.42 22.08 -0.81
N GLY A 475 -30.06 22.43 -1.92
CA GLY A 475 -31.48 22.27 -2.11
C GLY A 475 -31.82 20.78 -2.06
N LEU A 476 -32.07 20.27 -0.86
CA LEU A 476 -32.94 19.11 -0.72
C LEU A 476 -34.18 19.43 -1.54
N ASP A 477 -34.48 18.58 -2.53
CA ASP A 477 -35.78 18.66 -3.17
C ASP A 477 -36.88 18.49 -2.09
N PRO A 478 -38.16 18.77 -2.39
CA PRO A 478 -39.24 18.60 -1.41
C PRO A 478 -39.34 17.18 -0.83
N GLU A 479 -38.63 16.20 -1.39
CA GLU A 479 -38.57 14.80 -1.00
C GLU A 479 -37.30 14.44 -0.20
N GLY A 480 -36.40 15.41 0.04
CA GLY A 480 -35.17 15.19 0.80
C GLY A 480 -34.03 14.57 -0.01
N ARG A 481 -34.08 14.63 -1.35
CA ARG A 481 -33.00 14.14 -2.22
C ARG A 481 -32.04 15.26 -2.58
N ILE A 482 -30.75 14.94 -2.60
CA ILE A 482 -29.71 15.81 -3.12
C ILE A 482 -29.96 15.96 -4.63
N THR A 483 -30.14 17.20 -5.09
CA THR A 483 -30.21 17.48 -6.54
C THR A 483 -28.87 17.99 -7.02
N VAL A 484 -28.24 17.21 -7.91
CA VAL A 484 -27.05 17.66 -8.65
C VAL A 484 -27.56 18.47 -9.84
N THR A 485 -27.22 19.76 -9.91
CA THR A 485 -27.46 20.55 -11.12
C THR A 485 -26.15 20.60 -11.91
N GLU A 486 -26.22 20.14 -13.17
CA GLU A 486 -25.14 20.23 -14.15
C GLU A 486 -24.94 21.66 -14.67
#